data_AF-A0A1I7EPL5-F1
#
_entry.id   AF-A0A1I7EPL5-F1
#
_cell.length_a   1.000
_cell.length_b   1.000
_cell.length_c   1.000
_cell.angle_alpha   90.00
_cell.angle_beta   90.00
_cell.angle_gamma   90.00
#
_symmetry.space_group_name_H-M   'P 1'
#
loop_
_entity.id
_entity.type
_entity.pdbx_description
1 polymer ?
#
loop_
_entity_poly.entity_id
_entity_poly.type
_entity_poly.pdbx_seq_one_letter_code
_entity_poly.pdbx_strand_id
1 'polypeptide(L)'
;MTTQTNHAGTLNDADELSRPNPDLLAAIAEHRAASAEHIAYVVPMSELWEDVADSNEKCIVIPLPGISAGEIDYNDERLYAEVRYCPDGTALECIMIARERIALSGVAVHLTAAEHHGRLYVLWDFDDMWAFSEYRFNGELAEDMWVASRVAESHSTPGTPHLQLADSRRVIDISEHVVVGIPATC
;
A
#
# COMPACT_ATOMS: atom_id res chain seq x y z
N MET A 1 12.39 -41.41 -43.26
CA MET A 1 12.89 -42.23 -42.13
C MET A 1 14.08 -41.44 -41.58
N THR A 2 14.09 -40.87 -40.38
CA THR A 2 13.46 -41.29 -39.12
C THR A 2 13.24 -40.07 -38.23
N THR A 3 12.11 -40.06 -37.54
CA THR A 3 11.66 -39.15 -36.47
C THR A 3 12.50 -39.30 -35.19
N GLN A 4 12.67 -38.22 -34.40
CA GLN A 4 12.71 -38.11 -32.91
C GLN A 4 13.68 -36.99 -32.47
N THR A 5 13.47 -36.18 -31.42
CA THR A 5 12.33 -35.86 -30.52
C THR A 5 12.67 -34.54 -29.83
N ASN A 6 11.63 -33.76 -29.53
CA ASN A 6 11.47 -32.73 -28.49
C ASN A 6 12.62 -32.54 -27.47
N HIS A 7 12.97 -31.28 -27.21
CA HIS A 7 13.01 -30.80 -25.82
C HIS A 7 12.18 -29.53 -25.70
N ALA A 8 11.04 -29.69 -25.03
CA ALA A 8 10.23 -28.63 -24.48
C ALA A 8 10.89 -28.11 -23.20
N GLY A 9 10.65 -26.82 -22.93
CA GLY A 9 10.41 -26.31 -21.59
C GLY A 9 11.63 -25.95 -20.76
N THR A 10 11.89 -24.63 -20.69
CA THR A 10 11.96 -23.98 -19.38
C THR A 10 11.33 -22.59 -19.51
N LEU A 11 10.01 -22.56 -19.40
CA LEU A 11 9.25 -21.41 -18.94
C LEU A 11 9.26 -21.52 -17.40
N ASN A 12 9.41 -20.38 -16.72
CA ASN A 12 9.16 -20.12 -15.30
C ASN A 12 10.37 -20.18 -14.36
N ASP A 13 11.20 -19.14 -14.41
CA ASP A 13 11.95 -18.62 -13.24
C ASP A 13 11.48 -17.18 -12.97
N ALA A 14 10.16 -16.98 -12.88
CA ALA A 14 9.58 -15.75 -12.35
C ALA A 14 9.21 -16.05 -10.90
N ASP A 15 10.09 -15.61 -9.99
CA ASP A 15 9.86 -15.36 -8.57
C ASP A 15 8.43 -15.63 -8.08
N GLU A 16 8.16 -16.88 -7.70
CA GLU A 16 7.06 -17.16 -6.79
C GLU A 16 7.52 -16.66 -5.41
N LEU A 17 7.22 -15.41 -5.07
CA LEU A 17 7.14 -15.05 -3.66
C LEU A 17 6.21 -16.07 -3.00
N SER A 18 6.71 -16.72 -1.94
CA SER A 18 5.93 -17.65 -1.14
C SER A 18 4.61 -17.01 -0.71
N ARG A 19 3.61 -17.84 -0.40
CA ARG A 19 2.32 -17.34 0.09
C ARG A 19 2.54 -16.42 1.30
N PRO A 20 1.88 -15.25 1.39
CA PRO A 20 2.00 -14.38 2.54
C PRO A 20 1.62 -15.10 3.84
N ASN A 21 2.24 -14.69 4.96
CA ASN A 21 2.04 -15.25 6.28
C ASN A 21 0.54 -15.22 6.68
N PRO A 22 -0.14 -16.38 6.73
CA PRO A 22 -1.58 -16.43 6.95
C PRO A 22 -1.99 -16.01 8.37
N ASP A 23 -1.13 -16.21 9.37
CA ASP A 23 -1.42 -15.85 10.76
C ASP A 23 -1.39 -14.33 10.94
N LEU A 24 -0.43 -13.66 10.30
CA LEU A 24 -0.37 -12.19 10.25
C LEU A 24 -1.60 -11.61 9.56
N LEU A 25 -1.98 -12.16 8.40
CA LEU A 25 -3.17 -11.71 7.68
C LEU A 25 -4.46 -11.95 8.48
N ALA A 26 -4.56 -13.06 9.21
CA ALA A 26 -5.70 -13.32 10.10
C ALA A 26 -5.77 -12.30 11.24
N ALA A 27 -4.64 -11.94 11.86
CA ALA A 27 -4.59 -10.92 12.90
C ALA A 27 -4.95 -9.52 12.36
N ILE A 28 -4.50 -9.18 11.15
CA ILE A 28 -4.89 -7.94 10.45
C ILE A 28 -6.41 -7.93 10.23
N ALA A 29 -6.98 -9.03 9.73
CA ALA A 29 -8.41 -9.16 9.49
C ALA A 29 -9.24 -9.05 10.78
N GLU A 30 -8.80 -9.66 11.88
CA GLU A 30 -9.46 -9.57 13.20
C GLU A 30 -9.43 -8.13 13.74
N HIS A 31 -8.26 -7.48 13.72
CA HIS A 31 -8.12 -6.09 14.14
C HIS A 31 -9.02 -5.17 13.31
N ARG A 32 -9.03 -5.37 11.99
CA ARG A 32 -9.87 -4.59 11.08
C ARG A 32 -11.35 -4.79 11.36
N ALA A 33 -11.81 -6.02 11.62
CA ALA A 33 -13.21 -6.28 11.94
C ALA A 33 -13.69 -5.55 13.20
N ALA A 34 -12.77 -5.17 14.09
CA ALA A 34 -13.04 -4.36 15.27
C ALA A 34 -12.94 -2.84 15.02
N SER A 35 -12.43 -2.40 13.87
CA SER A 35 -12.32 -0.98 13.50
C SER A 35 -13.41 -0.54 12.52
N ALA A 36 -13.85 0.72 12.66
CA ALA A 36 -14.80 1.35 11.75
C ALA A 36 -14.12 2.12 10.60
N GLU A 37 -12.79 2.19 10.59
CA GLU A 37 -12.01 3.03 9.67
C GLU A 37 -11.27 2.24 8.59
N HIS A 38 -10.94 2.90 7.48
CA HIS A 38 -10.05 2.33 6.46
C HIS A 38 -8.60 2.46 6.95
N ILE A 39 -8.04 1.35 7.41
CA ILE A 39 -6.71 1.27 7.99
C ILE A 39 -5.77 0.54 7.01
N ALA A 40 -4.56 1.07 6.84
CA ALA A 40 -3.44 0.31 6.27
C ALA A 40 -2.51 -0.22 7.37
N TYR A 41 -1.80 -1.30 7.08
CA TYR A 41 -0.87 -1.91 8.01
C TYR A 41 0.53 -1.85 7.41
N VAL A 42 1.49 -1.32 8.16
CA VAL A 42 2.89 -1.30 7.75
C VAL A 42 3.58 -2.47 8.44
N VAL A 43 3.99 -3.47 7.66
CA VAL A 43 4.52 -4.74 8.16
C VAL A 43 5.92 -4.98 7.59
N PRO A 44 6.90 -5.44 8.38
CA PRO A 44 8.18 -5.89 7.85
C PRO A 44 8.00 -6.98 6.79
N MET A 45 8.77 -6.90 5.70
CA MET A 45 8.73 -7.90 4.63
C MET A 45 9.07 -9.30 5.17
N SER A 46 9.99 -9.40 6.13
CA SER A 46 10.39 -10.65 6.78
C SER A 46 9.29 -11.29 7.65
N GLU A 47 8.31 -10.52 8.09
CA GLU A 47 7.15 -11.05 8.82
C GLU A 47 6.04 -11.48 7.86
N LEU A 48 5.98 -10.85 6.70
CA LEU A 48 4.99 -11.13 5.67
C LEU A 48 5.36 -12.35 4.82
N TRP A 49 6.65 -12.61 4.62
CA TRP A 49 7.17 -13.76 3.88
C TRP A 49 8.30 -14.46 4.63
N GLU A 50 8.16 -15.78 4.82
CA GLU A 50 9.16 -16.60 5.54
C GLU A 50 10.50 -16.70 4.81
N ASP A 51 10.50 -16.60 3.48
CA ASP A 51 11.69 -16.79 2.65
C ASP A 51 12.44 -15.49 2.30
N VAL A 52 11.93 -14.33 2.75
CA VAL A 52 12.60 -13.05 2.49
C VAL A 52 13.78 -12.92 3.45
N ALA A 53 14.98 -12.85 2.87
CA ALA A 53 16.20 -12.55 3.62
C ALA A 53 15.99 -11.29 4.47
N ASP A 54 16.51 -11.30 5.70
CA ASP A 54 16.35 -10.25 6.71
C ASP A 54 16.57 -8.86 6.10
N SER A 55 15.46 -8.22 5.71
CA SER A 55 15.43 -6.93 5.05
C SER A 55 14.69 -5.98 5.95
N ASN A 56 15.23 -4.77 6.10
CA ASN A 56 14.57 -3.71 6.85
C ASN A 56 13.40 -3.08 6.07
N GLU A 57 13.07 -3.64 4.92
CA GLU A 57 12.00 -3.18 4.05
C GLU A 57 10.65 -3.54 4.65
N LYS A 58 9.66 -2.68 4.42
CA LYS A 58 8.30 -2.91 4.90
C LYS A 58 7.34 -2.85 3.74
N CYS A 59 6.28 -3.64 3.86
CA CYS A 59 5.15 -3.69 2.98
C CYS A 59 3.97 -2.96 3.62
N ILE A 60 3.18 -2.27 2.81
CA ILE A 60 1.89 -1.74 3.22
C ILE A 60 0.83 -2.75 2.82
N VAL A 61 0.14 -3.32 3.80
CA VAL A 61 -1.04 -4.15 3.57
C VAL A 61 -2.26 -3.21 3.52
N ILE A 62 -3.00 -3.27 2.42
CA ILE A 62 -4.22 -2.49 2.20
C ILE A 62 -5.41 -3.46 2.10
N PRO A 63 -6.17 -3.66 3.19
CA PRO A 63 -7.41 -4.42 3.15
C PRO A 63 -8.53 -3.64 2.46
N LEU A 64 -9.17 -4.27 1.48
CA LEU A 64 -10.20 -3.67 0.64
C LEU A 64 -11.46 -4.54 0.63
N PRO A 65 -12.22 -4.54 1.74
CA PRO A 65 -13.44 -5.34 1.82
C PRO A 65 -14.52 -4.87 0.87
N GLY A 66 -15.26 -5.83 0.32
CA GLY A 66 -16.32 -5.53 -0.64
C GLY A 66 -15.78 -5.05 -1.98
N ILE A 67 -14.46 -5.17 -2.21
CA ILE A 67 -13.80 -4.75 -3.45
C ILE A 67 -13.04 -5.94 -3.99
N SER A 68 -13.39 -6.32 -5.21
CA SER A 68 -12.66 -7.34 -5.98
C SER A 68 -11.46 -6.72 -6.69
N ALA A 69 -10.44 -7.53 -6.95
CA ALA A 69 -9.23 -7.08 -7.64
C ALA A 69 -9.51 -6.49 -9.04
N GLY A 70 -10.62 -6.86 -9.69
CA GLY A 70 -11.04 -6.33 -10.98
C GLY A 70 -11.63 -4.90 -10.95
N GLU A 71 -11.92 -4.36 -9.77
CA GLU A 71 -12.53 -3.03 -9.62
C GLU A 71 -11.50 -1.90 -9.48
N ILE A 72 -10.23 -2.25 -9.26
CA ILE A 72 -9.12 -1.32 -9.02
C ILE A 72 -7.94 -1.74 -9.90
N ASP A 73 -7.35 -0.77 -10.62
CA ASP A 73 -6.14 -1.02 -11.41
C ASP A 73 -4.90 -0.92 -10.51
N TYR A 74 -4.70 -1.94 -9.68
CA TYR A 74 -3.61 -2.02 -8.70
C TYR A 74 -2.22 -2.29 -9.31
N ASN A 75 -2.13 -2.40 -10.63
CA ASN A 75 -0.87 -2.51 -11.37
C ASN A 75 -0.49 -1.18 -12.05
N ASP A 76 -1.30 -0.13 -11.94
CA ASP A 76 -0.93 1.17 -12.48
C ASP A 76 0.21 1.78 -11.67
N GLU A 77 1.41 1.76 -12.23
CA GLU A 77 2.66 2.21 -11.60
C GLU A 77 2.68 3.72 -11.26
N ARG A 78 1.69 4.50 -11.72
CA ARG A 78 1.66 5.94 -11.49
C ARG A 78 1.39 6.26 -10.02
N LEU A 79 2.37 6.89 -9.40
CA LEU A 79 2.27 7.52 -8.09
C LEU A 79 2.34 9.03 -8.25
N TYR A 80 1.56 9.76 -7.46
CA TYR A 80 1.74 11.19 -7.29
C TYR A 80 1.25 11.62 -5.90
N ALA A 81 1.77 12.75 -5.40
CA ALA A 81 1.37 13.30 -4.13
C ALA A 81 0.19 14.27 -4.28
N GLU A 82 -0.75 14.24 -3.36
CA GLU A 82 -1.90 15.15 -3.29
C GLU A 82 -2.20 15.50 -1.84
N VAL A 83 -2.72 16.71 -1.59
CA VAL A 83 -3.27 17.07 -0.28
C VAL A 83 -4.75 16.72 -0.26
N ARG A 84 -5.14 15.88 0.70
CA ARG A 84 -6.54 15.50 0.93
C ARG A 84 -7.02 15.93 2.29
N TYR A 85 -8.34 16.08 2.42
CA TYR A 85 -8.96 16.52 3.66
C TYR A 85 -9.79 15.39 4.26
N CYS A 86 -9.46 15.03 5.49
CA CYS A 86 -10.27 14.14 6.31
C CYS A 86 -11.65 14.76 6.60
N PRO A 87 -12.64 13.94 7.01
CA PRO A 87 -13.98 14.44 7.36
C PRO A 87 -14.01 15.49 8.47
N ASP A 88 -13.00 15.50 9.35
CA ASP A 88 -12.82 16.47 10.42
C ASP A 88 -12.18 17.81 9.95
N GLY A 89 -11.83 17.90 8.66
CA GLY A 89 -11.17 19.05 8.05
C GLY A 89 -9.64 19.01 8.15
N THR A 90 -9.05 17.97 8.76
CA THR A 90 -7.59 17.80 8.81
C THR A 90 -7.06 17.60 7.40
N ALA A 91 -6.09 18.44 7.00
CA ALA A 91 -5.37 18.27 5.75
C ALA A 91 -4.24 17.26 5.94
N LEU A 92 -4.17 16.26 5.07
CA LEU A 92 -3.13 15.25 5.02
C LEU A 92 -2.47 15.27 3.65
N GLU A 93 -1.16 15.10 3.63
CA GLU A 93 -0.46 14.72 2.42
C GLU A 93 -0.63 13.21 2.20
N CYS A 94 -0.97 12.85 0.98
CA CYS A 94 -1.26 11.49 0.56
C CYS A 94 -0.50 11.16 -0.72
N ILE A 95 -0.10 9.89 -0.87
CA ILE A 95 0.19 9.31 -2.17
C ILE A 95 -1.10 8.75 -2.75
N MET A 96 -1.38 9.13 -3.98
CA MET A 96 -2.47 8.59 -4.77
C MET A 96 -1.97 7.39 -5.57
N ILE A 97 -2.62 6.24 -5.40
CA ILE A 97 -2.30 4.98 -6.08
C ILE A 97 -3.52 4.40 -6.80
N ALA A 98 -3.25 3.45 -7.71
CA ALA A 98 -4.26 2.71 -8.46
C ALA A 98 -5.27 3.63 -9.20
N ARG A 99 -4.74 4.55 -10.02
CA ARG A 99 -5.52 5.57 -10.74
C ARG A 99 -6.39 6.42 -9.82
N GLU A 100 -5.76 6.99 -8.80
CA GLU A 100 -6.39 7.99 -7.92
C GLU A 100 -7.52 7.38 -7.06
N ARG A 101 -7.61 6.05 -6.99
CA ARG A 101 -8.71 5.35 -6.29
C ARG A 101 -8.42 5.15 -4.82
N ILE A 102 -7.15 5.07 -4.45
CA ILE A 102 -6.72 4.94 -3.06
C ILE A 102 -5.82 6.13 -2.74
N ALA A 103 -6.13 6.79 -1.63
CA ALA A 103 -5.26 7.81 -1.05
C ALA A 103 -4.63 7.22 0.21
N LEU A 104 -3.32 7.03 0.18
CA LEU A 104 -2.55 6.52 1.31
C LEU A 104 -1.82 7.69 1.96
N SER A 105 -1.96 7.90 3.26
CA SER A 105 -1.25 9.01 3.89
C SER A 105 0.27 8.89 3.74
N GLY A 106 0.95 10.03 3.70
CA GLY A 106 2.41 10.08 3.71
C GLY A 106 3.05 9.45 4.94
N VAL A 107 2.35 9.42 6.08
CA VAL A 107 2.85 8.75 7.28
C VAL A 107 3.08 7.26 7.02
N ALA A 108 2.15 6.59 6.35
CA ALA A 108 2.30 5.18 5.97
C ALA A 108 3.55 4.96 5.13
N VAL A 109 3.72 5.81 4.12
CA VAL A 109 4.80 5.70 3.14
C VAL A 109 6.14 5.99 3.82
N HIS A 110 6.20 7.02 4.66
CA HIS A 110 7.40 7.33 5.43
C HIS A 110 7.82 6.16 6.34
N LEU A 111 6.87 5.47 6.98
CA LEU A 111 7.16 4.32 7.85
C LEU A 111 7.79 3.14 7.10
N THR A 112 7.59 3.03 5.78
CA THR A 112 8.23 2.00 4.93
C THR A 112 9.67 2.32 4.55
N ALA A 113 10.12 3.57 4.77
CA ALA A 113 11.38 4.08 4.25
C ALA A 113 11.51 3.94 2.71
N ALA A 114 10.39 4.03 1.97
CA ALA A 114 10.37 3.88 0.50
C ALA A 114 11.39 4.78 -0.23
N GLU A 115 11.62 6.00 0.27
CA GLU A 115 12.65 6.92 -0.25
C GLU A 115 14.07 6.31 -0.20
N HIS A 116 14.40 5.58 0.88
CA HIS A 116 15.71 4.96 1.05
C HIS A 116 15.89 3.74 0.15
N HIS A 117 14.81 3.00 -0.11
CA HIS A 117 14.82 1.79 -0.91
C HIS A 117 14.53 2.04 -2.40
N GLY A 118 14.05 3.22 -2.75
CA GLY A 118 13.65 3.58 -4.11
C GLY A 118 12.38 2.86 -4.59
N ARG A 119 11.63 2.24 -3.69
CA ARG A 119 10.46 1.42 -3.97
C ARG A 119 9.48 1.40 -2.80
N LEU A 120 8.21 1.25 -3.12
CA LEU A 120 7.10 1.11 -2.18
C LEU A 120 6.41 -0.23 -2.45
N TYR A 121 6.38 -1.10 -1.44
CA TYR A 121 5.69 -2.38 -1.51
C TYR A 121 4.28 -2.29 -0.98
N VAL A 122 3.33 -2.83 -1.73
CA VAL A 122 1.92 -2.88 -1.35
C VAL A 122 1.39 -4.29 -1.52
N LEU A 123 0.86 -4.86 -0.44
CA LEU A 123 0.04 -6.07 -0.47
C LEU A 123 -1.43 -5.66 -0.44
N TRP A 124 -2.12 -5.94 -1.53
CA TRP A 124 -3.55 -5.73 -1.68
C TRP A 124 -4.31 -6.93 -1.14
N ASP A 125 -5.22 -6.69 -0.21
CA ASP A 125 -6.11 -7.70 0.37
C ASP A 125 -7.55 -7.46 -0.09
N PHE A 126 -7.84 -7.95 -1.31
CA PHE A 126 -9.16 -7.91 -1.93
C PHE A 126 -10.03 -9.07 -1.44
N ASP A 127 -11.35 -8.96 -1.65
CA ASP A 127 -12.30 -10.01 -1.28
C ASP A 127 -12.04 -11.35 -2.00
N ASP A 128 -11.51 -11.31 -3.22
CA ASP A 128 -11.33 -12.47 -4.09
C ASP A 128 -9.89 -12.99 -4.15
N MET A 129 -8.90 -12.15 -3.86
CA MET A 129 -7.49 -12.53 -3.91
C MET A 129 -6.56 -11.57 -3.18
N TRP A 130 -5.34 -12.05 -2.91
CA TRP A 130 -4.22 -11.18 -2.60
C TRP A 130 -3.43 -10.84 -3.85
N ALA A 131 -2.97 -9.59 -3.94
CA ALA A 131 -2.04 -9.17 -4.98
C ALA A 131 -0.88 -8.41 -4.36
N PHE A 132 0.33 -8.62 -4.87
CA PHE A 132 1.51 -7.88 -4.44
C PHE A 132 1.97 -6.95 -5.57
N SER A 133 2.21 -5.69 -5.24
CA SER A 133 2.71 -4.68 -6.17
C SER A 133 3.96 -4.03 -5.62
N GLU A 134 4.96 -3.89 -6.48
CA GLU A 134 6.11 -3.00 -6.26
C GLU A 134 5.90 -1.73 -7.08
N TYR A 135 5.96 -0.58 -6.41
CA TYR A 135 5.90 0.72 -7.05
C TYR A 135 7.26 1.40 -7.00
N ARG A 136 7.66 2.03 -8.09
CA ARG A 136 8.88 2.84 -8.12
C ARG A 136 8.67 4.11 -7.29
N PHE A 137 9.56 4.33 -6.32
CA PHE A 137 9.58 5.53 -5.50
C PHE A 137 10.85 6.34 -5.83
N ASN A 138 10.71 7.47 -6.53
CA ASN A 138 11.84 8.28 -6.97
C ASN A 138 11.96 9.59 -6.15
N GLY A 139 13.08 10.30 -6.33
CA GLY A 139 13.31 11.57 -5.62
C GLY A 139 12.34 12.69 -6.00
N GLU A 140 11.76 12.65 -7.21
CA GLU A 140 10.73 13.61 -7.64
C GLU A 140 9.45 13.42 -6.83
N LEU A 141 8.98 12.18 -6.67
CA LEU A 141 7.84 11.86 -5.81
C LEU A 141 8.10 12.21 -4.34
N ALA A 142 9.33 12.00 -3.86
CA ALA A 142 9.73 12.40 -2.51
C ALA A 142 9.65 13.93 -2.32
N GLU A 143 10.09 14.70 -3.31
CA GLU A 143 9.98 16.16 -3.33
C GLU A 143 8.51 16.61 -3.40
N ASP A 144 7.70 15.97 -4.24
CA ASP A 144 6.26 16.27 -4.36
C ASP A 144 5.52 16.00 -3.06
N MET A 145 5.81 14.88 -2.37
CA MET A 145 5.28 14.59 -1.04
C MET A 145 5.74 15.64 -0.02
N TRP A 146 7.02 16.02 -0.04
CA TRP A 146 7.50 17.08 0.83
C TRP A 146 6.74 18.40 0.60
N VAL A 147 6.52 18.79 -0.65
CA VAL A 147 5.72 19.98 -0.99
C VAL A 147 4.28 19.83 -0.51
N ALA A 148 3.63 18.68 -0.77
CA ALA A 148 2.27 18.40 -0.33
C ALA A 148 2.15 18.47 1.20
N SER A 149 3.12 17.93 1.95
CA SER A 149 3.13 18.00 3.41
C SER A 149 3.16 19.44 3.93
N ARG A 150 3.96 20.32 3.30
CA ARG A 150 4.02 21.75 3.65
C ARG A 150 2.70 22.46 3.37
N VAL A 151 2.04 22.10 2.28
CA VAL A 151 0.71 22.62 1.96
C VAL A 151 -0.29 22.14 3.03
N ALA A 152 -0.33 20.84 3.34
CA ALA A 152 -1.21 20.29 4.38
C ALA A 152 -1.00 20.97 5.74
N GLU A 153 0.25 21.16 6.17
CA GLU A 153 0.60 21.88 7.40
C GLU A 153 0.08 23.33 7.38
N SER A 154 0.23 24.04 6.26
CA SER A 154 -0.22 25.43 6.13
C SER A 154 -1.75 25.59 6.17
N HIS A 155 -2.48 24.55 5.77
CA HIS A 155 -3.94 24.49 5.79
C HIS A 155 -4.51 23.85 7.07
N SER A 156 -3.66 23.40 7.99
CA SER A 156 -4.05 22.85 9.30
C SER A 156 -4.46 23.96 10.27
N THR A 157 -5.48 24.74 9.91
CA THR A 157 -6.13 25.68 10.84
C THR A 157 -7.30 24.98 11.53
N PRO A 158 -7.33 24.90 12.88
CA PRO A 158 -8.46 24.34 13.60
C PRO A 158 -9.75 25.13 13.30
N GLY A 159 -10.79 24.47 12.81
CA GLY A 159 -12.15 25.01 12.78
C GLY A 159 -12.65 25.63 11.48
N THR A 160 -11.95 25.50 10.35
CA THR A 160 -12.50 25.90 9.04
C THR A 160 -12.96 24.66 8.28
N PRO A 161 -14.27 24.36 8.20
CA PRO A 161 -14.75 23.25 7.38
C PRO A 161 -14.42 23.54 5.92
N HIS A 162 -13.50 22.77 5.34
CA HIS A 162 -13.23 22.83 3.91
C HIS A 162 -14.39 22.16 3.18
N LEU A 163 -14.99 22.88 2.24
CA LEU A 163 -15.95 22.29 1.30
C LEU A 163 -15.20 21.24 0.48
N GLN A 164 -15.36 19.96 0.82
CA GLN A 164 -14.96 18.85 -0.05
C GLN A 164 -15.66 19.08 -1.40
N LEU A 165 -14.90 19.44 -2.43
CA LEU A 165 -15.39 19.26 -3.78
C LEU A 165 -15.67 17.77 -3.91
N ALA A 166 -16.94 17.43 -4.11
CA ALA A 166 -17.38 16.06 -4.31
C ALA A 166 -16.77 15.56 -5.61
N ASP A 167 -15.57 15.00 -5.52
CA ASP A 167 -14.99 14.23 -6.59
C ASP A 167 -15.89 12.99 -6.77
N SER A 168 -16.41 12.82 -7.98
CA SER A 168 -17.41 11.79 -8.27
C SER A 168 -16.78 10.39 -8.35
N ARG A 169 -15.44 10.31 -8.30
CA ARG A 169 -14.74 9.06 -8.01
C ARG A 169 -14.76 8.84 -6.50
N ARG A 170 -15.38 7.73 -6.08
CA ARG A 170 -15.15 7.18 -4.74
C ARG A 170 -13.66 6.89 -4.58
N VAL A 171 -12.96 7.79 -3.89
CA VAL A 171 -11.60 7.61 -3.39
C VAL A 171 -11.71 6.93 -2.02
N ILE A 172 -10.90 5.91 -1.79
CA ILE A 172 -10.77 5.26 -0.49
C ILE A 172 -9.61 5.94 0.22
N ASP A 173 -9.96 6.78 1.21
CA ASP A 173 -9.00 7.48 2.04
C ASP A 173 -8.51 6.56 3.16
N ILE A 174 -7.20 6.35 3.21
CA ILE A 174 -6.51 5.59 4.25
C ILE A 174 -5.65 6.57 5.05
N SER A 175 -6.19 7.02 6.18
CA SER A 175 -5.59 7.99 7.08
C SER A 175 -5.05 7.38 8.38
N GLU A 176 -5.45 6.14 8.69
CA GLU A 176 -4.95 5.40 9.85
C GLU A 176 -3.99 4.29 9.42
N HIS A 177 -2.96 4.08 10.26
CA HIS A 177 -1.88 3.15 9.95
C HIS A 177 -1.43 2.42 11.22
N VAL A 178 -1.26 1.11 11.11
CA VAL A 178 -0.78 0.28 12.23
C VAL A 178 0.57 -0.33 11.83
N VAL A 179 1.59 -0.11 12.65
CA VAL A 179 2.86 -0.85 12.52
C VAL A 179 2.69 -2.19 13.21
N VAL A 180 2.76 -3.27 12.45
CA VAL A 180 2.75 -4.62 13.01
C VAL A 180 4.19 -5.12 13.04
N GLY A 181 4.63 -5.55 14.22
CA GLY A 181 5.91 -6.22 14.42
C GLY A 181 5.69 -7.42 15.31
N ILE A 182 6.10 -8.60 14.86
CA ILE A 182 6.13 -9.81 15.68
C ILE A 182 7.33 -9.68 16.61
N PRO A 183 7.15 -9.76 17.94
CA PRO A 183 8.29 -9.77 18.85
C PRO A 183 9.17 -10.97 18.51
N ALA A 184 10.45 -10.72 18.22
CA ALA A 184 11.43 -11.78 17.99
C ALA A 184 11.35 -12.78 19.15
N THR A 185 10.90 -14.00 18.88
CA THR A 185 10.88 -15.09 19.84
C THR A 185 12.33 -15.50 20.12
N CYS A 186 12.86 -14.99 21.24
CA CYS A 186 14.13 -15.42 21.83
C CYS A 186 14.07 -16.86 22.34
#